data_AF-A0A2D6TMW2-F1
#
_entry.id   AF-A0A2D6TMW2-F1
#
_cell.length_a   1.000
_cell.length_b   1.000
_cell.length_c   1.000
_cell.angle_alpha   90.00
_cell.angle_beta   90.00
_cell.angle_gamma   90.00
#
_symmetry.space_group_name_H-M   'P 1'
#
loop_
_entity.id
_entity.type
_entity.pdbx_description
1 polymer ?
#
loop_
_entity_poly.entity_id
_entity_poly.type
_entity_poly.pdbx_seq_one_letter_code
_entity_poly.pdbx_strand_id
1 'polypeptide(L)'
;MKEDILEGLKSAVSSGESLKLAMQSFYNAGYKKEEIEEAARDLQKNQAENQKQPLKQEKPSKEKIEIPKEERPIQKVSNYGQTPEKPKRNIWIFILAIILLILLGVIIGLFLFREELTGLFNKFF
;
A
#
# COMPACT_ATOMS: atom_id res chain seq x y z
N MET A 1 18.00 -16.23 1.78
CA MET A 1 17.21 -15.01 2.01
C MET A 1 17.05 -14.20 0.73
N LYS A 2 18.12 -13.97 -0.05
CA LYS A 2 17.99 -13.30 -1.35
C LYS A 2 17.20 -14.15 -2.36
N GLU A 3 17.34 -15.47 -2.24
CA GLU A 3 16.67 -16.48 -3.06
C GLU A 3 15.16 -16.44 -2.88
N ASP A 4 14.68 -16.29 -1.63
CA ASP A 4 13.26 -16.22 -1.29
C ASP A 4 12.59 -14.96 -1.90
N ILE A 5 13.32 -13.84 -1.91
CA ILE A 5 12.88 -12.58 -2.53
C ILE A 5 12.82 -12.75 -4.05
N LEU A 6 13.84 -13.36 -4.65
CA LEU A 6 13.90 -13.58 -6.10
C LEU A 6 12.74 -14.47 -6.57
N GLU A 7 12.46 -15.56 -5.87
CA GLU A 7 11.36 -16.48 -6.18
C GLU A 7 10.00 -15.78 -6.02
N GLY A 8 9.81 -15.02 -4.95
CA GLY A 8 8.58 -14.27 -4.74
C GLY A 8 8.39 -13.12 -5.75
N LEU A 9 9.44 -12.38 -6.13
CA LEU A 9 9.39 -11.39 -7.21
C LEU A 9 9.05 -12.05 -8.55
N LYS A 10 9.62 -13.22 -8.85
CA LYS A 10 9.31 -14.00 -10.06
C LYS A 10 7.83 -14.41 -10.08
N SER A 11 7.31 -14.91 -8.96
CA SER A 11 5.90 -15.29 -8.82
C SER A 11 4.99 -14.09 -9.06
N ALA A 12 5.20 -12.97 -8.36
CA ALA A 12 4.38 -11.77 -8.49
C ALA A 12 4.37 -11.22 -9.92
N VAL A 13 5.53 -11.15 -10.57
CA VAL A 13 5.64 -10.69 -11.96
C VAL A 13 4.94 -11.66 -12.92
N SER A 14 5.06 -12.98 -12.70
CA SER A 14 4.36 -13.99 -13.51
C SER A 14 2.83 -13.94 -13.35
N SER A 15 2.34 -13.51 -12.19
CA SER A 15 0.92 -13.26 -11.91
C SER A 15 0.39 -11.98 -12.54
N GLY A 16 1.25 -11.16 -13.17
CA GLY A 16 0.87 -9.92 -13.85
C GLY A 16 1.10 -8.64 -13.04
N GLU A 17 1.73 -8.73 -11.86
CA GLU A 17 2.10 -7.53 -11.10
C GLU A 17 3.32 -6.83 -11.71
N SER A 18 3.36 -5.50 -11.63
CA SER A 18 4.55 -4.75 -12.03
C SER A 18 5.71 -5.05 -11.08
N LEU A 19 6.93 -5.18 -11.61
CA LEU A 19 8.13 -5.41 -10.80
C LEU A 19 8.28 -4.39 -9.66
N LYS A 20 7.97 -3.12 -9.94
CA LYS A 20 8.00 -2.04 -8.94
C LYS A 20 7.02 -2.27 -7.79
N LEU A 21 5.82 -2.77 -8.09
CA LEU A 21 4.81 -3.07 -7.08
C LEU A 21 5.25 -4.24 -6.20
N ALA A 22 5.77 -5.31 -6.82
CA ALA A 22 6.29 -6.46 -6.10
C ALA A 22 7.45 -6.04 -5.16
N MET A 23 8.41 -5.24 -5.64
CA MET A 23 9.49 -4.68 -4.81
C MET A 23 8.97 -3.88 -3.62
N GLN A 24 7.90 -3.10 -3.79
CA GLN A 24 7.27 -2.34 -2.72
C GLN A 24 6.64 -3.26 -1.65
N SER A 25 6.03 -4.37 -2.06
CA SER A 25 5.49 -5.37 -1.12
C SER A 25 6.60 -5.96 -0.23
N PHE A 26 7.76 -6.31 -0.81
CA PHE A 26 8.91 -6.78 -0.04
C PHE A 26 9.47 -5.69 0.89
N TYR A 27 9.52 -4.43 0.44
CA TYR A 27 9.96 -3.33 1.30
C TYR A 27 9.05 -3.17 2.53
N ASN A 28 7.73 -3.26 2.34
CA ASN A 28 6.76 -3.20 3.42
C ASN A 28 6.83 -4.40 4.37
N ALA A 29 7.26 -5.56 3.87
CA ALA A 29 7.48 -6.77 4.67
C ALA A 29 8.78 -6.71 5.51
N GLY A 30 9.55 -5.63 5.42
CA GLY A 30 10.75 -5.38 6.24
C GLY A 30 12.05 -5.89 5.62
N TYR A 31 12.03 -6.28 4.34
CA TYR A 31 13.25 -6.64 3.64
C TYR A 31 14.10 -5.40 3.32
N LYS A 32 15.42 -5.58 3.28
CA LYS A 32 16.35 -4.49 2.99
C LYS A 32 16.24 -4.09 1.52
N LYS A 33 16.30 -2.79 1.26
CA LYS A 33 16.17 -2.22 -0.09
C LYS A 33 17.23 -2.80 -1.03
N GLU A 34 18.45 -2.96 -0.55
CA GLU A 34 19.59 -3.45 -1.33
C GLU A 34 19.36 -4.88 -1.81
N GLU A 35 18.79 -5.74 -0.96
CA GLU A 35 18.49 -7.14 -1.27
C GLU A 35 17.36 -7.26 -2.31
N ILE A 36 16.34 -6.40 -2.20
CA ILE A 36 15.22 -6.34 -3.14
C ILE A 36 15.71 -5.90 -4.52
N GLU A 37 16.53 -4.85 -4.59
CA GLU A 37 17.08 -4.36 -5.84
C GLU A 37 18.03 -5.36 -6.51
N GLU A 38 18.82 -6.09 -5.72
CA GLU A 38 19.71 -7.15 -6.22
C GLU A 38 18.90 -8.30 -6.83
N ALA A 39 17.89 -8.81 -6.12
CA ALA A 39 17.00 -9.85 -6.63
C ALA A 39 16.23 -9.41 -7.90
N ALA A 40 15.81 -8.14 -7.94
CA ALA A 40 15.14 -7.57 -9.11
C ALA A 40 16.08 -7.47 -10.34
N ARG A 41 17.35 -7.12 -10.13
CA ARG A 41 18.37 -7.12 -11.19
C ARG A 41 18.62 -8.52 -11.74
N ASP A 42 18.73 -9.51 -10.86
CA ASP A 42 18.93 -10.91 -11.26
C ASP A 42 17.73 -11.44 -12.05
N LEU A 43 16.51 -11.08 -11.64
CA LEU A 43 15.30 -11.42 -12.38
C LEU A 43 15.29 -10.83 -13.80
N GLN A 44 15.65 -9.54 -13.95
CA GLN A 44 15.72 -8.89 -15.27
C GLN A 44 16.79 -9.52 -16.17
N LYS A 45 17.94 -9.88 -15.59
CA LYS A 45 19.02 -10.57 -16.33
C LYS A 45 18.54 -11.92 -16.87
N ASN A 46 17.85 -12.71 -16.03
CA ASN A 46 17.29 -14.01 -16.42
C ASN A 46 16.15 -13.91 -17.43
N GLN A 47 15.36 -12.82 -17.41
CA GLN A 47 14.32 -12.56 -18.42
C GLN A 47 14.92 -12.15 -19.77
N ALA A 48 15.99 -11.36 -19.77
CA ALA A 48 16.68 -10.95 -20.99
C ALA A 48 17.37 -12.14 -21.68
N GLU A 49 17.86 -13.12 -20.93
CA GLU A 49 18.47 -14.34 -21.46
C GLU A 49 17.43 -15.31 -22.06
N ASN A 50 16.19 -15.33 -21.54
CA ASN A 50 15.10 -16.16 -22.07
C ASN A 50 14.39 -15.59 -23.32
N GLN A 51 14.71 -14.36 -23.76
CA GLN A 51 14.11 -13.76 -24.97
C GLN A 51 14.92 -13.96 -26.26
N LYS A 52 15.99 -14.78 -26.25
CA LYS A 52 16.78 -15.12 -27.45
C LYS A 52 16.40 -16.44 -28.13
N GLN A 53 15.11 -16.82 -28.16
CA GLN A 53 14.62 -17.89 -29.04
C GLN A 53 13.53 -17.37 -30.00
N PRO A 54 13.58 -17.75 -31.29
CA PRO A 54 12.76 -17.12 -32.33
C PRO A 54 11.28 -17.41 -32.12
N LEU A 55 10.47 -16.35 -32.08
CA LEU A 55 9.00 -16.43 -32.09
C LEU A 55 8.53 -17.20 -33.33
N LYS A 56 8.12 -18.46 -33.14
CA LYS A 56 7.11 -19.07 -34.00
C LYS A 56 5.76 -18.51 -33.56
N GLN A 57 5.24 -17.57 -34.35
CA GLN A 57 3.84 -17.16 -34.30
C GLN A 57 2.96 -18.37 -34.61
N GLU A 58 2.26 -18.89 -33.61
CA GLU A 58 1.11 -19.75 -33.84
C GLU A 58 -0.15 -18.96 -33.52
N LYS A 59 -0.84 -18.56 -34.59
CA LYS A 59 -2.20 -18.00 -34.56
C LYS A 59 -3.12 -19.05 -33.93
N PRO A 60 -4.00 -18.71 -32.98
CA PRO A 60 -5.09 -19.60 -32.63
C PRO A 60 -6.16 -19.52 -33.72
N SER A 61 -6.22 -20.58 -34.53
CA SER A 61 -7.36 -20.93 -35.36
C SER A 61 -8.60 -21.11 -34.49
N LYS A 62 -9.73 -20.63 -35.00
CA LYS A 62 -11.05 -20.83 -34.43
C LYS A 62 -11.38 -22.32 -34.51
N GLU A 63 -11.51 -22.99 -33.37
CA GLU A 63 -12.22 -24.27 -33.32
C GLU A 63 -13.20 -24.27 -32.16
N LYS A 64 -14.47 -24.38 -32.55
CA LYS A 64 -15.67 -24.34 -31.73
C LYS A 64 -15.79 -25.70 -31.06
N ILE A 65 -15.60 -25.75 -29.73
CA ILE A 65 -15.97 -26.91 -28.91
C ILE A 65 -17.00 -26.45 -27.88
N GLU A 66 -18.13 -27.14 -27.90
CA GLU A 66 -19.31 -26.91 -27.08
C GLU A 66 -19.06 -27.28 -25.61
N ILE A 67 -19.73 -26.52 -24.75
CA ILE A 67 -19.51 -26.40 -23.30
C ILE A 67 -20.35 -27.44 -22.55
N PRO A 68 -19.77 -28.19 -21.60
CA PRO A 68 -20.50 -28.58 -20.39
C PRO A 68 -20.40 -27.46 -19.37
N LYS A 69 -21.57 -26.90 -19.05
CA LYS A 69 -21.79 -25.77 -18.14
C LYS A 69 -21.47 -26.21 -16.72
N GLU A 70 -20.21 -26.07 -16.33
CA GLU A 70 -19.80 -26.09 -14.93
C GLU A 70 -19.87 -24.66 -14.39
N GLU A 71 -20.73 -24.45 -13.40
CA GLU A 71 -20.90 -23.21 -12.68
C GLU A 71 -19.60 -22.84 -11.96
N ARG A 72 -18.71 -22.15 -12.68
CA ARG A 72 -17.64 -21.42 -12.03
C ARG A 72 -18.32 -20.33 -11.21
N PRO A 73 -18.11 -20.26 -9.88
CA PRO A 73 -18.50 -19.07 -9.15
C PRO A 73 -17.82 -17.92 -9.89
N ILE A 74 -18.59 -16.92 -10.28
CA ILE A 74 -18.06 -15.66 -10.80
C ILE A 74 -17.20 -15.14 -9.65
N GLN A 75 -15.93 -15.50 -9.67
CA GLN A 75 -14.95 -14.99 -8.75
C GLN A 75 -14.88 -13.53 -9.15
N LYS A 76 -15.54 -12.71 -8.34
CA LYS A 76 -15.56 -11.26 -8.43
C LYS A 76 -14.12 -10.82 -8.19
N VAL A 77 -13.30 -10.94 -9.24
CA VAL A 77 -11.91 -10.51 -9.25
C VAL A 77 -11.95 -9.05 -8.87
N SER A 78 -11.32 -8.76 -7.75
CA SER A 78 -11.28 -7.45 -7.13
C SER A 78 -10.90 -6.41 -8.17
N ASN A 79 -11.52 -5.25 -8.05
CA ASN A 79 -11.35 -4.11 -8.92
C ASN A 79 -9.90 -3.57 -8.81
N TYR A 80 -8.93 -4.22 -9.47
CA TYR A 80 -7.51 -3.87 -9.51
C TYR A 80 -7.25 -2.66 -10.42
N GLY A 81 -8.00 -1.60 -10.17
CA GLY A 81 -7.92 -0.31 -10.85
C GLY A 81 -8.40 0.85 -9.97
N GLN A 82 -8.90 0.57 -8.75
CA GLN A 82 -8.99 1.61 -7.73
C GLN A 82 -7.58 1.94 -7.28
N THR A 83 -7.01 2.99 -7.87
CA THR A 83 -5.92 3.73 -7.26
C THR A 83 -6.28 3.95 -5.79
N PRO A 84 -5.45 3.50 -4.83
CA PRO A 84 -5.75 3.76 -3.44
C PRO A 84 -5.86 5.27 -3.29
N GLU A 85 -7.07 5.76 -2.99
CA GLU A 85 -7.28 7.15 -2.65
C GLU A 85 -6.28 7.45 -1.53
N LYS A 86 -5.32 8.32 -1.84
CA LYS A 86 -4.22 8.66 -0.93
C LYS A 86 -4.83 8.98 0.42
N PRO A 87 -4.42 8.31 1.52
CA PRO A 87 -4.97 8.62 2.82
C PRO A 87 -4.70 10.09 3.10
N LYS A 88 -5.76 10.85 3.42
CA LYS A 88 -5.70 12.27 3.80
C LYS A 88 -4.94 12.42 5.13
N ARG A 89 -3.62 12.17 5.10
CA ARG A 89 -2.70 12.21 6.24
C ARG A 89 -2.58 13.60 6.87
N ASN A 90 -3.04 14.63 6.17
CA ASN A 90 -2.91 16.01 6.62
C ASN A 90 -4.05 16.44 7.57
N ILE A 91 -5.18 15.73 7.63
CA ILE A 91 -6.30 16.12 8.51
C ILE A 91 -5.93 15.95 9.99
N TRP A 92 -5.20 14.88 10.32
CA TRP A 92 -4.75 14.61 11.69
C TRP A 92 -3.80 15.68 12.23
N ILE A 93 -3.00 16.30 11.34
CA ILE A 93 -2.09 17.39 11.72
C ILE A 93 -2.90 18.64 12.11
N PHE A 94 -3.96 18.97 11.37
CA PHE A 94 -4.85 20.07 11.71
C PHE A 94 -5.61 19.81 13.03
N ILE A 95 -6.09 18.59 13.25
CA ILE A 95 -6.75 18.21 14.51
C ILE A 95 -5.77 18.38 15.69
N LEU A 96 -4.53 17.90 15.55
CA LEU A 96 -3.51 18.03 16.58
C LEU A 96 -3.16 19.50 16.87
N ALA A 97 -3.04 20.33 15.83
CA ALA A 97 -2.75 21.76 15.97
C ALA A 97 -3.89 22.51 16.68
N ILE A 98 -5.15 22.20 16.37
CA ILE A 98 -6.33 22.79 17.02
C ILE A 98 -6.38 22.40 18.50
N ILE A 99 -6.17 21.12 18.81
CA ILE A 99 -6.13 20.64 20.20
C ILE A 99 -5.06 21.39 20.99
N LEU A 100 -3.86 21.55 20.42
CA LEU A 100 -2.77 22.28 21.07
C LEU A 100 -3.14 23.74 21.36
N LEU A 101 -3.80 24.41 20.41
CA LEU A 101 -4.21 25.81 20.54
C LEU A 101 -5.30 25.99 21.60
N ILE A 102 -6.28 25.09 21.65
CA ILE A 102 -7.30 25.06 22.71
C ILE A 102 -6.65 24.89 24.08
N LEU A 103 -5.69 23.96 24.19
CA LEU A 103 -5.01 23.67 25.46
C LEU A 103 -4.25 24.90 25.96
N LEU A 104 -3.56 25.62 25.07
CA LEU A 104 -2.91 26.88 25.37
C LEU A 104 -3.93 27.95 25.82
N GLY A 105 -5.06 28.05 25.11
CA GLY A 105 -6.13 28.99 25.43
C GLY A 105 -6.76 28.73 26.80
N VAL A 106 -6.95 27.47 27.19
CA VAL A 106 -7.43 27.10 28.52
C VAL A 106 -6.43 27.52 29.60
N ILE A 107 -5.13 27.26 29.40
CA ILE A 107 -4.09 27.66 30.36
C ILE A 107 -4.08 29.19 30.53
N ILE A 108 -4.11 29.93 29.42
CA ILE A 108 -4.14 31.40 29.45
C ILE A 108 -5.42 31.90 30.14
N GLY A 109 -6.57 31.29 29.82
CA GLY A 109 -7.85 31.61 30.46
C GLY A 109 -7.82 31.36 31.96
N LEU A 110 -7.30 30.21 32.41
CA LEU A 110 -7.12 29.93 33.84
C LEU A 110 -6.24 30.97 34.53
N PHE A 111 -5.20 31.46 33.84
CA PHE A 111 -4.31 32.47 34.40
C PHE A 111 -4.97 33.85 34.50
N LEU A 112 -5.69 34.27 33.46
CA LEU A 112 -6.38 35.56 33.43
C LEU A 112 -7.60 35.59 34.37
N PHE A 113 -8.35 34.49 34.45
CA PHE A 113 -9.56 34.37 35.26
C PHE A 113 -9.31 33.70 36.62
N ARG A 114 -8.06 33.59 37.07
CA ARG A 114 -7.71 32.86 38.31
C ARG A 114 -8.47 33.40 39.53
N GLU A 115 -8.70 34.71 39.57
CA GLU A 115 -9.27 35.41 40.72
C GLU A 115 -10.79 35.20 40.76
N GLU A 116 -11.44 35.30 39.61
CA GLU A 116 -12.86 34.98 39.41
C GLU A 116 -13.14 33.50 39.70
N LEU A 117 -12.28 32.59 39.23
CA LEU A 117 -12.44 31.15 39.47
C LEU A 117 -12.33 30.83 40.96
N THR A 118 -11.36 31.44 41.66
CA THR A 118 -11.20 31.24 43.11
C THR A 118 -12.39 31.84 43.88
N GLY A 119 -12.89 33.00 43.45
CA GLY A 119 -14.08 33.62 44.03
C GLY A 119 -15.36 32.80 43.79
N LEU A 120 -15.53 32.21 42.61
CA LEU A 120 -16.64 31.30 42.33
C LEU A 120 -16.54 30.02 43.16
N PHE A 121 -15.34 29.46 43.32
CA PHE A 121 -15.14 28.24 44.10
C PHE A 121 -15.53 28.46 45.57
N ASN A 122 -15.08 29.55 46.19
CA ASN A 122 -15.44 29.92 47.57
C ASN A 122 -16.93 30.26 47.76
N LYS A 123 -17.67 30.48 46.67
CA LYS A 123 -19.11 30.74 46.71
C LYS A 123 -19.94 29.47 46.57
N PHE A 124 -19.40 28.45 45.89
CA PHE A 124 -20.10 27.19 45.63
C PHE A 124 -19.71 26.05 46.59
N PHE A 125 -18.47 26.07 47.11
CA PHE A 125 -17.98 25.18 48.16
C PHE A 125 -17.84 25.95 49.47
#